data_AF-A0A2E7EZQ7-F1
#
_entry.id   AF-A0A2E7EZQ7-F1
#
_cell.length_a   1.000
_cell.length_b   1.000
_cell.length_c   1.000
_cell.angle_alpha   90.00
_cell.angle_beta   90.00
_cell.angle_gamma   90.00
#
_symmetry.space_group_name_H-M   'P 1'
#
loop_
_entity.id
_entity.type
_entity.pdbx_description
1 polymer ?
#
loop_
_entity_poly.entity_id
_entity_poly.type
_entity_poly.pdbx_seq_one_letter_code
_entity_poly.pdbx_strand_id
1 'polypeptide(L)'
;MELSMTDLNNWDVALDDMVRRLDEIERRENELKNELKAVTEQKATERGNILAHLQEAGVPSQDHELATLSVKRGSMSVQVAAPDALPPKYTRTKVEPDKKKISDALKEGLSVLGASFERGPDSIAIKWRKDNG
;
A
#
# COMPACT_ATOMS: atom_id res chain seq x y z
N MET A 1 -0.30 43.82 14.65
CA MET A 1 0.61 43.55 13.52
C MET A 1 -0.31 43.11 12.39
N GLU A 2 -0.76 44.06 11.56
CA GLU A 2 -1.63 43.78 10.43
C GLU A 2 -0.79 43.08 9.36
N LEU A 3 -1.14 41.84 9.01
CA LEU A 3 -0.61 41.18 7.83
C LEU A 3 -0.95 42.03 6.61
N SER A 4 0.04 42.34 5.77
CA SER A 4 -0.23 43.15 4.58
C SER A 4 -1.07 42.34 3.59
N MET A 5 -1.92 43.00 2.81
CA MET A 5 -2.71 42.37 1.75
C MET A 5 -1.85 41.55 0.76
N THR A 6 -0.56 41.91 0.66
CA THR A 6 0.47 41.23 -0.14
C THR A 6 0.85 39.85 0.43
N ASP A 7 0.82 39.69 1.75
CA ASP A 7 1.13 38.41 2.43
C ASP A 7 0.00 37.38 2.25
N LEU A 8 -1.25 37.87 2.12
CA LEU A 8 -2.44 37.04 1.88
C LEU A 8 -2.48 36.47 0.45
N ASN A 9 -1.98 37.21 -0.56
CA ASN A 9 -1.94 36.75 -1.94
C ASN A 9 -0.85 35.69 -2.22
N ASN A 10 0.16 35.57 -1.34
CA ASN A 10 1.25 34.62 -1.52
C ASN A 10 0.83 33.16 -1.27
N TRP A 11 -0.19 32.95 -0.44
CA TRP A 11 -0.66 31.60 -0.10
C TRP A 11 -1.53 30.99 -1.20
N ASP A 12 -2.23 31.81 -1.99
CA ASP A 12 -3.05 31.35 -3.12
C ASP A 12 -2.15 30.76 -4.23
N VAL A 13 -1.08 31.47 -4.59
CA VAL A 13 -0.07 30.99 -5.55
C VAL A 13 0.63 29.73 -5.05
N ALA A 14 0.97 29.67 -3.77
CA ALA A 14 1.58 28.48 -3.18
C ALA A 14 0.62 27.28 -3.16
N LEU A 15 -0.66 27.50 -2.87
CA LEU A 15 -1.67 26.45 -2.91
C LEU A 15 -1.88 25.92 -4.33
N ASP A 16 -1.97 26.80 -5.32
CA ASP A 16 -2.09 26.45 -6.74
C ASP A 16 -0.89 25.61 -7.22
N ASP A 17 0.33 26.01 -6.87
CA ASP A 17 1.53 25.25 -7.20
C ASP A 17 1.53 23.87 -6.54
N MET A 18 1.14 23.80 -5.26
CA MET A 18 1.01 22.52 -4.54
C MET A 18 -0.03 21.59 -5.17
N VAL A 19 -1.18 22.11 -5.59
CA VAL A 19 -2.24 21.33 -6.28
C VAL A 19 -1.69 20.75 -7.57
N ARG A 20 -1.12 21.61 -8.43
CA ARG A 20 -0.60 21.18 -9.74
C ARG A 20 0.49 20.14 -9.60
N ARG A 21 1.39 20.34 -8.63
CA ARG A 21 2.47 19.39 -8.34
C ARG A 21 1.95 18.06 -7.81
N LEU A 22 0.91 18.08 -6.97
CA LEU A 22 0.28 16.86 -6.49
C LEU A 22 -0.35 16.08 -7.66
N ASP A 23 -1.13 16.75 -8.51
CA ASP A 23 -1.77 16.13 -9.68
C ASP A 23 -0.75 15.52 -10.64
N GLU A 24 0.37 16.23 -10.88
CA GLU A 24 1.47 15.71 -11.71
C GLU A 24 2.10 14.44 -11.11
N ILE A 25 2.36 14.44 -9.79
CA ILE A 25 2.94 13.29 -9.10
C ILE A 25 1.97 12.12 -9.10
N GLU A 26 0.69 12.34 -8.80
CA GLU A 26 -0.33 11.29 -8.81
C GLU A 26 -0.49 10.68 -10.21
N ARG A 27 -0.48 11.51 -11.25
CA ARG A 27 -0.53 11.03 -12.64
C ARG A 27 0.68 10.17 -12.96
N ARG A 28 1.89 10.63 -12.65
CA ARG A 28 3.13 9.87 -12.89
C ARG A 28 3.17 8.57 -12.09
N GLU A 29 2.69 8.60 -10.84
CA GLU A 29 2.58 7.39 -10.01
C GLU A 29 1.65 6.36 -10.66
N ASN A 30 0.49 6.80 -11.17
CA ASN A 30 -0.45 5.93 -11.86
C ASN A 30 0.12 5.36 -13.16
N GLU A 31 0.82 6.17 -13.96
CA GLU A 31 1.52 5.73 -15.17
C GLU A 31 2.55 4.64 -14.85
N LEU A 32 3.41 4.88 -13.84
CA LEU A 32 4.42 3.91 -13.41
C LEU A 32 3.80 2.64 -12.82
N LYS A 33 2.69 2.74 -12.08
CA LYS A 33 1.94 1.57 -11.58
C LYS A 33 1.39 0.73 -12.73
N ASN A 34 0.85 1.37 -13.76
CA ASN A 34 0.34 0.68 -14.94
C ASN A 34 1.45 0.00 -15.74
N GLU A 35 2.58 0.68 -15.93
CA GLU A 35 3.75 0.11 -16.59
C GLU A 35 4.32 -1.08 -15.80
N LEU A 36 4.49 -0.93 -14.48
CA LEU A 36 4.93 -2.02 -13.61
C LEU A 36 3.99 -3.22 -13.70
N LYS A 37 2.67 -2.98 -13.73
CA LYS A 37 1.68 -4.04 -13.91
C LYS A 37 1.88 -4.76 -15.25
N ALA A 38 2.02 -4.02 -16.36
CA ALA A 38 2.26 -4.62 -17.67
C ALA A 38 3.55 -5.45 -17.72
N VAL A 39 4.66 -4.93 -17.18
CA VAL A 39 5.95 -5.63 -17.14
C VAL A 39 5.89 -6.87 -16.24
N THR A 40 5.17 -6.83 -15.12
CA THR A 40 5.03 -7.98 -14.22
C THR A 40 4.15 -9.09 -14.82
N GLU A 41 3.08 -8.73 -15.54
CA GLU A 41 2.26 -9.67 -16.30
C GLU A 41 3.06 -10.32 -17.44
N GLN A 42 3.81 -9.53 -18.21
CA GLN A 42 4.70 -10.04 -19.25
C GLN A 42 5.75 -11.00 -18.67
N LYS A 43 6.40 -10.63 -17.56
CA LYS A 43 7.37 -11.48 -16.86
C LYS A 43 6.78 -12.83 -16.46
N ALA A 44 5.54 -12.88 -15.99
CA ALA A 44 4.88 -14.13 -15.62
C ALA A 44 4.66 -15.04 -16.83
N THR A 45 4.20 -14.46 -17.94
CA THR A 45 4.02 -15.16 -19.23
C THR A 45 5.34 -15.72 -19.75
N GLU A 46 6.38 -14.88 -19.83
CA GLU A 46 7.70 -15.31 -20.32
C GLU A 46 8.32 -16.38 -19.44
N ARG A 47 8.16 -16.29 -18.12
CA ARG A 47 8.60 -17.34 -17.21
C ARG A 47 7.94 -18.68 -17.49
N GLY A 48 6.66 -18.69 -17.86
CA GLY A 48 5.93 -19.88 -18.28
C GLY A 48 6.51 -20.47 -19.57
N ASN A 49 6.73 -19.62 -20.58
CA ASN A 49 7.31 -20.02 -21.86
C ASN A 49 8.71 -20.63 -21.70
N ILE A 50 9.59 -19.94 -20.95
CA ILE A 50 10.95 -20.41 -20.65
C ILE A 50 10.91 -21.76 -19.93
N LEU A 51 10.02 -21.92 -18.94
CA LEU A 51 9.86 -23.20 -18.23
C LEU A 51 9.45 -24.33 -19.18
N ALA A 52 8.47 -24.08 -20.07
CA ALA A 52 8.00 -25.07 -21.03
C ALA A 52 9.14 -25.53 -21.95
N HIS A 53 9.92 -24.58 -22.49
CA HIS A 53 11.07 -24.90 -23.35
C HIS A 53 12.16 -25.69 -22.61
N LEU A 54 12.51 -25.31 -21.38
CA LEU A 54 13.50 -26.05 -20.59
C LEU A 54 13.01 -27.48 -20.29
N GLN A 55 11.72 -27.67 -20.03
CA GLN A 55 11.12 -28.98 -19.80
C GLN A 55 11.11 -29.85 -21.07
N GLU A 56 10.71 -29.29 -22.21
CA GLU A 56 10.73 -29.98 -23.52
C GLU A 56 12.15 -30.39 -23.92
N ALA A 57 13.14 -29.53 -23.65
CA ALA A 57 14.55 -29.79 -23.93
C ALA A 57 15.21 -30.73 -22.90
N GLY A 58 14.55 -31.04 -21.78
CA GLY A 58 15.12 -31.83 -20.69
C GLY A 58 16.29 -31.13 -19.96
N VAL A 59 16.37 -29.80 -20.05
CA VAL A 59 17.46 -29.00 -19.44
C VAL A 59 17.05 -28.60 -18.02
N PRO A 60 17.75 -29.11 -16.96
CA PRO A 60 17.35 -28.82 -15.58
C PRO A 60 17.74 -27.41 -15.12
N SER A 61 18.77 -26.82 -15.71
CA SER A 61 19.24 -25.47 -15.40
C SER A 61 20.03 -24.87 -16.55
N GLN A 62 19.92 -23.55 -16.73
CA GLN A 62 20.62 -22.76 -17.73
C GLN A 62 21.11 -21.45 -17.10
N ASP A 63 22.38 -21.12 -17.28
CA ASP A 63 22.93 -19.84 -16.86
C ASP A 63 22.73 -18.77 -17.95
N HIS A 64 22.47 -17.55 -17.50
CA HIS A 64 22.36 -16.34 -18.30
C HIS A 64 23.15 -15.22 -17.58
N GLU A 65 23.62 -14.22 -18.33
CA GLU A 65 24.45 -13.12 -17.81
C GLU A 65 23.81 -12.40 -16.59
N LEU A 66 22.48 -12.31 -16.58
CA LEU A 66 21.71 -11.62 -15.56
C LEU A 66 21.04 -12.54 -14.52
N ALA A 67 21.01 -13.86 -14.75
CA ALA A 67 20.27 -14.80 -13.88
C ALA A 67 20.63 -16.27 -14.16
N THR A 68 20.40 -17.13 -13.16
CA THR A 68 20.35 -18.58 -13.36
C THR A 68 18.90 -19.04 -13.41
N LEU A 69 18.54 -19.77 -14.46
CA LEU A 69 17.21 -20.36 -14.66
C LEU A 69 17.28 -21.83 -14.27
N SER A 70 16.53 -22.26 -13.25
CA SER A 70 16.48 -23.67 -12.85
C SER A 70 15.05 -24.18 -12.78
N VAL A 71 14.80 -25.35 -13.36
CA VAL A 71 13.52 -26.05 -13.26
C VAL A 71 13.41 -26.66 -11.86
N LYS A 72 12.41 -26.20 -11.09
CA LYS A 72 12.14 -26.69 -9.74
C LYS A 72 10.78 -27.37 -9.70
N ARG A 73 10.67 -28.43 -8.88
CA ARG A 73 9.36 -28.98 -8.50
C ARG A 73 8.61 -27.91 -7.70
N GLY A 74 7.30 -27.79 -7.94
CA GLY A 74 6.44 -26.88 -7.20
C GLY A 74 6.53 -27.15 -5.70
N SER A 75 6.42 -26.09 -4.89
CA SER A 75 6.30 -26.24 -3.44
C SER A 75 4.91 -26.74 -3.07
N MET A 76 4.82 -27.58 -2.05
CA MET A 76 3.53 -27.91 -1.46
C MET A 76 2.98 -26.68 -0.74
N SER A 77 1.76 -26.28 -1.05
CA SER A 77 1.03 -25.25 -0.31
C SER A 77 -0.06 -25.90 0.56
N VAL A 78 -0.23 -25.40 1.78
CA VAL A 78 -1.31 -25.85 2.65
C VAL A 78 -2.58 -25.13 2.22
N GLN A 79 -3.57 -25.89 1.74
CA GLN A 79 -4.90 -25.39 1.44
C GLN A 79 -5.79 -25.61 2.67
N VAL A 80 -6.34 -24.54 3.24
CA VAL A 80 -7.24 -24.60 4.40
C VAL A 80 -8.67 -24.38 3.92
N ALA A 81 -9.45 -25.45 3.80
CA ALA A 81 -10.83 -25.39 3.31
C ALA A 81 -11.83 -24.87 4.36
N ALA A 82 -11.59 -25.15 5.65
CA ALA A 82 -12.45 -24.73 6.76
C ALA A 82 -11.59 -24.23 7.94
N PRO A 83 -11.22 -22.93 7.96
CA PRO A 83 -10.36 -22.36 8.99
C PRO A 83 -10.90 -22.52 10.41
N ASP A 84 -12.23 -22.41 10.59
CA ASP A 84 -12.87 -22.46 11.91
C ASP A 84 -12.97 -23.88 12.50
N ALA A 85 -12.82 -24.90 11.66
CA ALA A 85 -12.77 -26.29 12.09
C ALA A 85 -11.35 -26.72 12.52
N LEU A 86 -10.34 -25.85 12.35
CA LEU A 86 -8.98 -26.17 12.72
C LEU A 86 -8.83 -26.26 14.24
N PRO A 87 -8.15 -27.30 14.75
CA PRO A 87 -7.78 -27.37 16.16
C PRO A 87 -6.99 -26.13 16.60
N PRO A 88 -7.15 -25.65 17.85
CA PRO A 88 -6.48 -24.45 18.35
C PRO A 88 -4.95 -24.45 18.22
N LYS A 89 -4.31 -25.62 18.17
CA LYS A 89 -2.85 -25.76 17.95
C LYS A 89 -2.38 -25.30 16.56
N TYR A 90 -3.29 -25.14 15.60
CA TYR A 90 -3.00 -24.65 14.25
C TYR A 90 -3.58 -23.25 13.98
N THR A 91 -4.16 -22.61 14.99
CA THR A 91 -4.71 -21.25 14.88
C THR A 91 -3.93 -20.28 15.77
N ARG A 92 -4.01 -18.98 15.49
CA ARG A 92 -3.38 -17.92 16.30
C ARG A 92 -4.40 -16.83 16.58
N THR A 93 -4.50 -16.41 17.83
CA THR A 93 -5.35 -15.27 18.23
C THR A 93 -4.52 -14.00 18.23
N LYS A 94 -5.03 -12.93 17.60
CA LYS A 94 -4.47 -11.59 17.65
C LYS A 94 -5.36 -10.71 18.52
N VAL A 95 -4.81 -10.13 19.58
CA VAL A 95 -5.50 -9.15 20.43
C VAL A 95 -5.03 -7.76 19.99
N GLU A 96 -5.97 -6.89 19.61
CA GLU A 96 -5.68 -5.51 19.20
C GLU A 96 -6.52 -4.53 20.04
N PRO A 97 -5.98 -3.33 20.38
CA PRO A 97 -6.76 -2.31 21.08
C PRO A 97 -7.95 -1.83 20.24
N ASP A 98 -9.14 -1.88 20.83
CA ASP A 98 -10.34 -1.29 20.23
C ASP A 98 -10.32 0.23 20.44
N LYS A 99 -9.56 0.93 19.57
CA LYS A 99 -9.37 2.38 19.68
C LYS A 99 -10.68 3.17 19.64
N LYS A 100 -11.73 2.64 19.01
CA LYS A 100 -13.04 3.28 18.97
C LYS A 100 -13.69 3.26 20.35
N LYS A 101 -13.81 2.07 20.97
CA LYS A 101 -14.35 1.95 22.33
C LYS A 101 -13.53 2.70 23.36
N ILE A 102 -12.20 2.69 23.21
CA ILE A 102 -11.31 3.47 24.07
C ILE A 102 -11.59 4.97 23.89
N SER A 103 -11.71 5.46 22.66
CA SER A 103 -12.02 6.86 22.38
C SER A 103 -13.39 7.27 22.94
N ASP A 104 -14.40 6.42 22.77
CA ASP A 104 -15.76 6.68 23.24
C ASP A 104 -15.80 6.72 24.78
N ALA A 105 -15.17 5.76 25.46
CA ALA A 105 -15.03 5.75 26.92
C ALA A 105 -14.31 6.99 27.45
N LEU A 106 -13.19 7.40 26.83
CA LEU A 106 -12.46 8.60 27.22
C LEU A 106 -13.30 9.88 27.01
N LYS A 107 -14.13 9.95 25.96
CA LYS A 107 -15.05 11.08 25.71
C LYS A 107 -16.20 11.14 26.73
N GLU A 108 -16.66 9.97 27.18
CA GLU A 108 -17.66 9.83 28.25
C GLU A 108 -17.07 10.15 29.65
N GLY A 109 -15.78 10.46 29.74
CA GLY A 109 -15.08 10.78 30.99
C GLY A 109 -14.63 9.55 31.79
N LEU A 110 -14.73 8.36 31.21
CA LEU A 110 -14.23 7.13 31.82
C LEU A 110 -12.71 7.03 31.64
N SER A 111 -12.00 6.66 32.70
CA SER A 111 -10.55 6.41 32.62
C SER A 111 -10.28 5.03 32.03
N VAL A 112 -9.45 4.96 31.00
CA VAL A 112 -8.96 3.70 30.41
C VAL A 112 -7.46 3.60 30.68
N LEU A 113 -7.04 2.60 31.47
CA LEU A 113 -5.63 2.42 31.82
C LEU A 113 -4.77 2.23 30.56
N GLY A 114 -3.74 3.07 30.42
CA GLY A 114 -2.85 3.04 29.27
C GLY A 114 -3.34 3.82 28.04
N ALA A 115 -4.43 4.59 28.14
CA ALA A 115 -4.91 5.45 27.05
C ALA A 115 -5.24 6.87 27.54
N SER A 116 -4.90 7.87 26.72
CA SER A 116 -5.20 9.28 26.97
C SER A 116 -5.38 10.02 25.64
N PHE A 117 -6.00 11.21 25.69
CA PHE A 117 -5.98 12.14 24.57
C PHE A 117 -4.74 13.04 24.67
N GLU A 118 -4.01 13.15 23.55
CA GLU A 118 -2.96 14.12 23.35
C GLU A 118 -3.35 15.00 22.17
N ARG A 119 -3.28 16.33 22.33
CA ARG A 119 -3.54 17.28 21.24
C ARG A 119 -2.23 17.56 20.52
N GLY A 120 -2.14 17.15 19.26
CA GLY A 120 -1.04 17.52 18.38
C GLY A 120 -1.07 19.00 18.00
N PRO A 121 -0.03 19.49 17.28
CA PRO A 121 0.00 20.87 16.80
C PRO A 121 -1.19 21.15 15.87
N ASP A 122 -1.68 22.39 15.92
CA ASP A 122 -2.74 22.83 15.01
C ASP A 122 -2.24 22.75 13.56
N SER A 123 -3.12 22.28 12.66
CA SER A 123 -2.82 22.10 11.25
C SER A 123 -4.00 22.54 10.39
N ILE A 124 -3.71 22.86 9.13
CA ILE A 124 -4.74 23.20 8.15
C ILE A 124 -5.33 21.92 7.54
N ALA A 125 -6.65 21.87 7.39
CA ALA A 125 -7.33 20.82 6.66
C ALA A 125 -7.62 21.31 5.23
N ILE A 126 -6.94 20.74 4.23
CA ILE A 126 -7.17 21.06 2.82
C ILE A 126 -8.09 20.00 2.22
N LYS A 127 -9.22 20.43 1.66
CA LYS A 127 -10.17 19.56 0.94
C LYS A 127 -10.23 19.97 -0.52
N TRP A 128 -9.57 19.21 -1.38
CA TRP A 128 -9.60 19.44 -2.82
C TRP A 128 -11.02 19.30 -3.36
N ARG A 129 -11.46 20.27 -4.16
CA ARG A 129 -12.67 20.14 -4.98
C ARG A 129 -12.25 19.41 -6.25
N LYS A 130 -12.85 18.26 -6.55
CA LYS A 130 -12.71 17.68 -7.89
C LYS A 130 -13.53 18.56 -8.83
N ASP A 131 -12.88 19.19 -9.79
CA ASP A 131 -13.59 19.79 -10.92
C ASP A 131 -14.23 18.65 -11.72
N ASN A 132 -15.55 18.67 -11.82
CA ASN A 132 -16.28 17.81 -12.75
C ASN A 132 -16.19 18.48 -14.14
N GLY A 133 -15.02 18.33 -14.77
CA GLY A 133 -14.83 18.63 -16.19
C GLY A 133 -15.33 17.48 -17.06
#